data_AF-A0A0C3C5K3-F1
#
_entry.id   AF-A0A0C3C5K3-F1
#
_cell.length_a   1.000
_cell.length_b   1.000
_cell.length_c   1.000
_cell.angle_alpha   90.00
_cell.angle_beta   90.00
_cell.angle_gamma   90.00
#
_symmetry.space_group_name_H-M   'P 1'
#
loop_
_entity.id
_entity.type
_entity.pdbx_description
1 polymer ?
#
loop_
_entity_poly.entity_id
_entity_poly.type
_entity_poly.pdbx_seq_one_letter_code
_entity_poly.pdbx_strand_id
1 'polypeptide(L)'
;MAATRSWKQTTFHLVANSYPIPSDAGYAEEESEEDYEERLGQVPQWLDMKKIDHEVPRFMIHHDVDLFRLLPSSPHKEVSDAEIDAWRNASLPTFNRQVILFLHPAGSLVLSMPFPHVFLMDDTYFLRPLTTSTFYSPIHGPILHLQPNLLVNPSVPGRRLPAGWSEWRGLETAAARISERFGKRGRPYLVHNARAIPLPLLHEASLTFPEAFSSTATSRFRGQNDSMPETHTLWLATHFIIERHREALLWSWVVGKWGGPKGRLTQEDKEKMWLDLGGKSGEGKKRVFWPKRESRLNAQIDLEKAELPDAGVTNYAFVSSDGYPYTYLPMARTYPPLPDQNGWADLASTPTGDKVPVVCTVERTDCFNNDANEPAVEMFKRIMVDKPRCGDCLISALIGASGPTGFSAFLPPSISPKLPHSSMPNHLPVSLASLLAFPYPANPYLFSLRLIQRYSYVLGGTPNRFFGVESAINAKAHLTKIDSDADAALVCINDDLASTDPIMVAALDEVLREWMVSRWPDKLEIERFNGTYSGEWRKRRQ
;
A
#
# COMPACT_ATOMS: atom_id res chain seq x y z
N MET A 1 -12.01 -20.09 -20.71
CA MET A 1 -12.89 -19.14 -19.98
C MET A 1 -12.07 -17.90 -19.68
N ALA A 2 -12.46 -16.72 -20.18
CA ALA A 2 -11.65 -15.51 -20.07
C ALA A 2 -11.38 -15.12 -18.60
N ALA A 3 -10.12 -14.85 -18.27
CA ALA A 3 -9.67 -14.44 -16.93
C ALA A 3 -10.31 -13.12 -16.44
N THR A 4 -10.88 -12.34 -17.35
CA THR A 4 -11.57 -11.07 -17.06
C THR A 4 -13.09 -11.20 -17.03
N ARG A 5 -13.65 -12.43 -17.02
CA ARG A 5 -15.12 -12.62 -17.04
C ARG A 5 -15.85 -11.89 -15.90
N SER A 6 -15.26 -11.86 -14.71
CA SER A 6 -15.77 -11.12 -13.54
C SER A 6 -15.64 -9.59 -13.68
N TRP A 7 -14.95 -9.11 -14.71
CA TRP A 7 -14.58 -7.71 -14.92
C TRP A 7 -15.31 -7.09 -16.10
N LYS A 8 -16.27 -7.79 -16.72
CA LYS A 8 -17.00 -7.25 -17.88
C LYS A 8 -17.65 -5.91 -17.58
N GLN A 9 -18.15 -5.70 -16.36
CA GLN A 9 -18.82 -4.46 -15.97
C GLN A 9 -17.87 -3.39 -15.37
N THR A 10 -16.56 -3.63 -15.36
CA THR A 10 -15.60 -2.66 -14.80
C THR A 10 -15.33 -1.51 -15.76
N THR A 11 -14.81 -0.42 -15.21
CA THR A 11 -14.22 0.67 -15.99
C THR A 11 -12.71 0.55 -15.92
N PHE A 12 -12.05 0.48 -17.07
CA PHE A 12 -10.60 0.52 -17.20
C PHE A 12 -10.17 1.97 -17.37
N HIS A 13 -9.27 2.42 -16.49
CA HIS A 13 -8.66 3.74 -16.54
C HIS A 13 -7.25 3.58 -17.07
N LEU A 14 -6.99 4.05 -18.29
CA LEU A 14 -5.67 4.11 -18.88
C LEU A 14 -5.05 5.47 -18.57
N VAL A 15 -3.85 5.46 -17.99
CA VAL A 15 -3.07 6.68 -17.78
C VAL A 15 -1.97 6.74 -18.85
N ALA A 16 -1.95 7.83 -19.61
CA ALA A 16 -0.98 8.07 -20.68
C ALA A 16 -0.28 9.42 -20.50
N ASN A 17 0.84 9.61 -21.20
CA ASN A 17 1.62 10.85 -21.10
C ASN A 17 1.04 11.95 -21.97
N SER A 18 1.31 13.21 -21.60
CA SER A 18 1.05 14.38 -22.44
C SER A 18 2.34 15.18 -22.69
N TYR A 19 2.42 15.79 -23.87
CA TYR A 19 3.58 16.53 -24.33
C TYR A 19 3.19 17.98 -24.66
N PRO A 20 4.05 18.97 -24.38
CA PRO A 20 3.82 20.32 -24.89
C PRO A 20 3.80 20.31 -26.42
N ILE A 21 2.96 21.16 -27.02
CA ILE A 21 2.94 21.33 -28.48
C ILE A 21 4.25 22.00 -28.90
N PRO A 22 5.02 21.44 -29.85
CA PRO A 22 6.22 22.08 -30.35
C PRO A 22 5.86 23.41 -31.04
N SER A 23 6.60 24.49 -30.71
CA SER A 23 6.34 25.85 -31.22
C SER A 23 6.44 25.99 -32.74
N ASP A 24 7.06 25.01 -33.40
CA ASP A 24 7.31 24.90 -34.83
C ASP A 24 6.31 23.97 -35.56
N ALA A 25 5.36 23.37 -34.85
CA ALA A 25 4.48 22.34 -35.40
C ALA A 25 3.36 22.87 -36.32
N GLY A 26 3.22 24.18 -36.49
CA GLY A 26 2.22 24.77 -37.39
C GLY A 26 0.75 24.59 -36.97
N TYR A 27 0.50 24.03 -35.79
CA TYR A 27 -0.83 23.84 -35.18
C TYR A 27 -1.30 25.05 -34.35
N ALA A 28 -0.67 26.21 -34.49
CA ALA A 28 -1.14 27.44 -33.87
C ALA A 28 -2.39 27.94 -34.64
N GLU A 29 -3.53 27.30 -34.40
CA GLU A 29 -4.82 27.91 -34.74
C GLU A 29 -5.11 29.07 -33.76
N GLU A 30 -5.88 30.02 -34.28
CA GLU A 30 -6.24 31.34 -33.74
C GLU A 30 -6.24 31.46 -32.20
N GLU A 31 -5.59 32.52 -31.71
CA GLU A 31 -5.55 32.95 -30.30
C GLU A 31 -6.88 32.66 -29.60
N SER A 32 -6.93 31.57 -28.82
CA SER A 32 -8.03 31.37 -27.89
C SER A 32 -7.94 32.45 -26.84
N GLU A 33 -9.01 33.21 -26.62
CA GLU A 33 -9.11 34.27 -25.59
C GLU A 33 -8.90 33.77 -24.14
N GLU A 34 -8.67 32.46 -23.95
CA GLU A 34 -8.39 31.83 -22.67
C GLU A 34 -6.93 31.31 -22.63
N ASP A 35 -6.22 31.68 -21.56
CA ASP A 35 -4.78 31.46 -21.31
C ASP A 35 -4.47 29.97 -20.96
N TYR A 36 -4.79 29.03 -21.86
CA TYR A 36 -4.59 27.60 -21.63
C TYR A 36 -3.39 27.04 -22.42
N GLU A 37 -2.54 26.28 -21.72
CA GLU A 37 -1.49 25.46 -22.35
C GLU A 37 -2.12 24.22 -23.02
N GLU A 38 -2.23 24.24 -24.35
CA GLU A 38 -2.61 23.06 -25.14
C GLU A 38 -1.46 22.03 -25.18
N ARG A 39 -1.80 20.74 -25.05
CA ARG A 39 -0.83 19.62 -24.98
C ARG A 39 -1.27 18.44 -25.84
N LEU A 40 -0.31 17.74 -26.44
CA LEU A 40 -0.51 16.51 -27.20
C LEU A 40 -0.62 15.30 -26.26
N GLY A 41 -1.78 14.66 -26.22
CA GLY A 41 -2.01 13.43 -25.45
C GLY A 41 -1.57 12.17 -26.19
N GLN A 42 -0.83 11.29 -25.51
CA GLN A 42 -0.45 10.00 -26.07
C GLN A 42 -1.62 9.02 -26.05
N VAL A 43 -1.87 8.35 -27.18
CA VAL A 43 -2.83 7.26 -27.29
C VAL A 43 -2.09 5.99 -27.74
N PRO A 44 -2.28 4.83 -27.08
CA PRO A 44 -1.67 3.59 -27.54
C PRO A 44 -2.09 3.23 -28.96
N GLN A 45 -1.14 2.76 -29.77
CA GLN A 45 -1.39 2.42 -31.18
C GLN A 45 -2.44 1.32 -31.38
N TRP A 46 -2.60 0.44 -30.39
CA TRP A 46 -3.58 -0.65 -30.45
C TRP A 46 -5.02 -0.17 -30.18
N LEU A 47 -5.21 1.04 -29.63
CA LEU A 47 -6.50 1.51 -29.13
C LEU A 47 -7.30 2.28 -30.18
N ASP A 48 -8.50 1.80 -30.49
CA ASP A 48 -9.50 2.47 -31.32
C ASP A 48 -10.40 3.41 -30.50
N MET A 49 -10.00 4.67 -30.37
CA MET A 49 -10.71 5.78 -29.73
C MET A 49 -12.14 5.94 -30.20
N LYS A 50 -12.46 5.61 -31.47
CA LYS A 50 -13.81 5.77 -32.00
C LYS A 50 -14.80 4.75 -31.42
N LYS A 51 -14.29 3.70 -30.77
CA LYS A 51 -15.07 2.60 -30.23
C LYS A 51 -15.14 2.57 -28.71
N ILE A 52 -14.40 3.44 -28.02
CA ILE A 52 -14.29 3.45 -26.55
C ILE A 52 -15.65 3.61 -25.85
N ASP A 53 -16.54 4.48 -26.37
CA ASP A 53 -17.82 4.79 -25.72
C ASP A 53 -18.90 3.71 -25.93
N HIS A 54 -18.65 2.73 -26.80
CA HIS A 54 -19.63 1.75 -27.23
C HIS A 54 -19.40 0.34 -26.64
N GLU A 55 -18.29 0.12 -25.94
CA GLU A 55 -17.89 -1.22 -25.47
C GLU A 55 -18.03 -1.44 -23.95
N VAL A 56 -18.15 -2.72 -23.61
CA VAL A 56 -18.16 -3.26 -22.24
C VAL A 56 -17.01 -4.28 -22.17
N PRO A 57 -15.96 -4.04 -21.36
CA PRO A 57 -15.85 -3.04 -20.29
C PRO A 57 -15.62 -1.61 -20.81
N ARG A 58 -15.99 -0.62 -20.00
CA ARG A 58 -15.80 0.80 -20.36
C ARG A 58 -14.32 1.17 -20.26
N PHE A 59 -13.81 1.92 -21.21
CA PHE A 59 -12.44 2.46 -21.17
C PHE A 59 -12.45 3.98 -21.01
N MET A 60 -11.53 4.50 -20.22
CA MET A 60 -11.33 5.94 -20.05
C MET A 60 -9.84 6.25 -20.11
N ILE A 61 -9.45 7.21 -20.96
CA ILE A 61 -8.08 7.69 -21.04
C ILE A 61 -7.93 8.96 -20.21
N HIS A 62 -6.87 8.98 -19.42
CA HIS A 62 -6.44 10.10 -18.61
C HIS A 62 -5.00 10.43 -18.99
N HIS A 63 -4.68 11.72 -19.08
CA HIS A 63 -3.31 12.14 -19.29
C HIS A 63 -2.68 12.57 -17.96
N ASP A 64 -1.36 12.36 -17.85
CA ASP A 64 -0.57 12.75 -16.68
C ASP A 64 -0.82 14.20 -16.22
N VAL A 65 -0.94 15.16 -17.16
CA VAL A 65 -1.24 16.57 -16.87
C VAL A 65 -2.62 16.78 -16.22
N ASP A 66 -3.59 15.90 -16.48
CA ASP A 66 -4.92 15.98 -15.90
C ASP A 66 -4.94 15.48 -14.45
N LEU A 67 -4.08 14.50 -14.16
CA LEU A 67 -4.06 13.78 -12.89
C LEU A 67 -3.06 14.40 -11.90
N PHE A 68 -1.89 14.81 -12.38
CA PHE A 68 -0.76 15.09 -11.52
C PHE A 68 -0.83 16.54 -11.03
N ARG A 69 -0.68 16.72 -9.71
CA ARG A 69 -0.71 18.04 -9.06
C ARG A 69 0.45 18.16 -8.08
N LEU A 70 0.99 19.37 -7.99
CA LEU A 70 1.94 19.75 -6.95
C LEU A 70 1.22 19.68 -5.60
N LEU A 71 1.72 18.83 -4.70
CA LEU A 71 1.26 18.80 -3.32
C LEU A 71 1.96 19.93 -2.54
N PRO A 72 1.21 20.78 -1.80
CA PRO A 72 1.82 21.81 -1.00
C PRO A 72 2.69 21.18 0.10
N SER A 73 3.80 21.83 0.43
CA SER A 73 4.73 21.35 1.47
C SER A 73 4.14 21.39 2.88
N SER A 74 3.02 22.10 3.06
CA SER A 74 2.25 22.19 4.30
C SER A 74 0.77 22.47 3.97
N PRO A 75 -0.20 21.98 4.76
CA PRO A 75 -1.62 22.26 4.54
C PRO A 75 -1.99 23.75 4.46
N HIS A 76 -1.15 24.64 4.98
CA HIS A 76 -1.38 26.09 5.02
C HIS A 76 -0.54 26.88 4.00
N LYS A 77 0.31 26.22 3.20
CA LYS A 77 1.10 26.91 2.19
C LYS A 77 0.29 27.03 0.90
N GLU A 78 -0.05 28.26 0.52
CA GLU A 78 -0.56 28.55 -0.81
C GLU A 78 0.56 28.37 -1.85
N VAL A 79 0.22 27.76 -2.98
CA VAL A 79 1.14 27.50 -4.09
C VAL A 79 0.75 28.44 -5.22
N SER A 80 1.71 29.22 -5.71
CA SER A 80 1.49 30.13 -6.83
C SER A 80 1.37 29.40 -8.16
N ASP A 81 0.68 29.98 -9.15
CA ASP A 81 0.57 29.40 -10.50
C ASP A 81 1.97 29.19 -11.12
N ALA A 82 2.90 30.14 -10.92
CA ALA A 82 4.28 29.99 -11.35
C ALA A 82 5.01 28.79 -10.73
N GLU A 83 4.75 28.47 -9.45
CA GLU A 83 5.30 27.25 -8.81
C GLU A 83 4.69 25.98 -9.40
N ILE A 84 3.38 26.01 -9.72
CA ILE A 84 2.68 24.89 -10.36
C ILE A 84 3.27 24.62 -11.74
N ASP A 85 3.45 25.65 -12.55
CA ASP A 85 3.95 25.51 -13.92
C ASP A 85 5.42 25.10 -13.97
N ALA A 86 6.25 25.66 -13.07
CA ALA A 86 7.63 25.22 -12.91
C ALA A 86 7.70 23.73 -12.51
N TRP A 87 6.83 23.29 -11.59
CA TRP A 87 6.77 21.88 -11.19
C TRP A 87 6.28 20.97 -12.32
N ARG A 88 5.27 21.39 -13.08
CA ARG A 88 4.77 20.63 -14.24
C ARG A 88 5.88 20.45 -15.27
N ASN A 89 6.60 21.52 -15.61
CA ASN A 89 7.71 21.47 -16.56
C ASN A 89 8.85 20.56 -16.08
N ALA A 90 9.12 20.52 -14.77
CA ALA A 90 10.12 19.62 -14.21
C ALA A 90 9.66 18.14 -14.22
N SER A 91 8.37 17.90 -13.94
CA SER A 91 7.84 16.56 -13.64
C SER A 91 7.24 15.84 -14.85
N LEU A 92 6.75 16.56 -15.85
CA LEU A 92 6.03 16.00 -16.99
C LEU A 92 6.81 16.15 -18.32
N PRO A 93 6.68 15.18 -19.24
CA PRO A 93 6.10 13.84 -19.02
C PRO A 93 7.00 13.01 -18.10
N THR A 94 6.42 12.01 -17.44
CA THR A 94 7.20 11.07 -16.60
C THR A 94 7.03 9.64 -17.09
N PHE A 95 8.12 8.88 -17.02
CA PHE A 95 8.18 7.46 -17.36
C PHE A 95 8.48 6.62 -16.12
N ASN A 96 8.52 7.26 -14.96
CA ASN A 96 8.80 6.59 -13.72
C ASN A 96 7.50 5.94 -13.21
N ARG A 97 7.44 4.60 -13.26
CA ARG A 97 6.32 3.83 -12.68
C ARG A 97 6.06 4.20 -11.22
N GLN A 98 7.11 4.55 -10.47
CA GLN A 98 6.99 4.98 -9.08
C GLN A 98 6.27 6.31 -8.95
N VAL A 99 6.11 7.10 -10.01
CA VAL A 99 5.38 8.38 -10.10
C VAL A 99 3.95 8.16 -10.55
N ILE A 100 3.78 7.44 -11.66
CA ILE A 100 2.48 7.18 -12.30
C ILE A 100 1.52 6.51 -11.31
N LEU A 101 2.03 5.63 -10.46
CA LEU A 101 1.24 4.86 -9.52
C LEU A 101 0.76 5.64 -8.28
N PHE A 102 1.27 6.85 -7.99
CA PHE A 102 0.82 7.62 -6.82
C PHE A 102 0.36 9.06 -7.08
N LEU A 103 0.59 9.67 -8.25
CA LEU A 103 0.08 11.02 -8.51
C LEU A 103 -1.41 11.02 -8.92
N HIS A 104 -2.01 9.85 -9.06
CA HIS A 104 -3.45 9.64 -9.26
C HIS A 104 -4.40 10.25 -8.18
N PRO A 105 -4.12 10.20 -6.85
CA PRO A 105 -4.96 10.77 -5.79
C PRO A 105 -4.94 12.30 -5.71
N ALA A 106 -4.08 13.00 -6.45
CA ALA A 106 -3.99 14.47 -6.41
C ALA A 106 -4.91 15.16 -7.44
N GLY A 107 -5.49 14.42 -8.38
CA GLY A 107 -6.40 14.93 -9.41
C GLY A 107 -7.89 14.91 -9.03
N SER A 108 -8.69 15.77 -9.66
CA SER A 108 -10.14 15.93 -9.44
C SER A 108 -10.97 14.63 -9.54
N LEU A 109 -10.48 13.62 -10.27
CA LEU A 109 -11.08 12.28 -10.40
C LEU A 109 -11.26 11.52 -9.07
N VAL A 110 -10.54 11.93 -8.03
CA VAL A 110 -10.41 11.20 -6.76
C VAL A 110 -11.54 11.50 -5.79
N LEU A 111 -12.23 12.62 -5.98
CA LEU A 111 -13.29 13.05 -5.07
C LEU A 111 -14.68 12.49 -5.42
N SER A 112 -14.84 11.84 -6.58
CA SER A 112 -16.16 11.36 -7.06
C SER A 112 -16.34 9.83 -7.07
N MET A 113 -15.28 9.04 -6.86
CA MET A 113 -15.33 7.57 -7.03
C MET A 113 -15.12 6.84 -5.68
N PRO A 114 -16.17 6.21 -5.10
CA PRO A 114 -16.12 5.68 -3.73
C PRO A 114 -15.49 4.29 -3.58
N PHE A 115 -14.90 3.70 -4.63
CA PHE A 115 -14.47 2.30 -4.64
C PHE A 115 -12.95 2.10 -4.81
N PRO A 116 -12.37 1.00 -4.31
CA PRO A 116 -10.94 0.75 -4.42
C PRO A 116 -10.57 0.44 -5.87
N HIS A 117 -9.44 1.01 -6.29
CA HIS A 117 -8.89 0.79 -7.63
C HIS A 117 -7.87 -0.33 -7.56
N VAL A 118 -7.88 -1.22 -8.57
CA VAL A 118 -6.81 -2.19 -8.79
C VAL A 118 -5.84 -1.58 -9.79
N PHE A 119 -4.62 -1.33 -9.32
CA PHE A 119 -3.52 -0.83 -10.12
C PHE A 119 -2.81 -2.00 -10.79
N LEU A 120 -2.72 -1.93 -12.11
CA LEU A 120 -2.01 -2.88 -12.95
C LEU A 120 -0.81 -2.17 -13.58
N MET A 121 0.31 -2.87 -13.62
CA MET A 121 1.45 -2.47 -14.43
C MET A 121 1.32 -3.13 -15.82
N ASP A 122 1.99 -2.57 -16.81
CA ASP A 122 2.03 -3.04 -18.20
C ASP A 122 2.57 -4.46 -18.37
N ASP A 123 3.40 -4.91 -17.43
CA ASP A 123 3.98 -6.26 -17.38
C ASP A 123 3.09 -7.31 -16.68
N THR A 124 1.87 -6.96 -16.23
CA THR A 124 1.04 -7.81 -15.37
C THR A 124 -0.16 -8.43 -16.10
N TYR A 125 -0.32 -9.74 -15.96
CA TYR A 125 -1.34 -10.56 -16.64
C TYR A 125 -2.18 -11.36 -15.64
N PHE A 126 -3.48 -11.52 -15.95
CA PHE A 126 -4.40 -12.38 -15.22
C PHE A 126 -4.65 -13.68 -15.97
N LEU A 127 -4.34 -14.81 -15.35
CA LEU A 127 -4.51 -16.14 -15.95
C LEU A 127 -5.82 -16.83 -15.54
N ARG A 128 -6.50 -16.32 -14.51
CA ARG A 128 -7.72 -16.89 -13.96
C ARG A 128 -8.74 -15.79 -13.64
N PRO A 129 -10.05 -16.09 -13.64
CA PRO A 129 -11.06 -15.20 -13.09
C PRO A 129 -10.77 -14.87 -11.62
N LEU A 130 -10.52 -13.59 -11.33
CA LEU A 130 -10.32 -13.08 -9.98
C LEU A 130 -11.51 -12.22 -9.55
N THR A 131 -11.88 -12.30 -8.28
CA THR A 131 -12.95 -11.50 -7.68
C THR A 131 -12.38 -10.21 -7.09
N THR A 132 -13.24 -9.29 -6.68
CA THR A 132 -12.81 -8.09 -5.95
C THR A 132 -12.10 -8.45 -4.65
N SER A 133 -12.54 -9.50 -3.95
CA SER A 133 -11.97 -9.96 -2.67
C SER A 133 -10.56 -10.54 -2.77
N THR A 134 -10.05 -10.79 -3.99
CA THR A 134 -8.62 -11.02 -4.24
C THR A 134 -7.77 -9.78 -3.93
N PHE A 135 -8.33 -8.59 -4.09
CA PHE A 135 -7.62 -7.31 -4.02
C PHE A 135 -8.11 -6.41 -2.88
N TYR A 136 -9.42 -6.41 -2.60
CA TYR A 136 -10.04 -5.61 -1.55
C TYR A 136 -11.36 -6.21 -1.05
N SER A 137 -11.60 -6.14 0.26
CA SER A 137 -12.94 -6.32 0.82
C SER A 137 -13.31 -5.17 1.77
N PRO A 138 -14.58 -4.69 1.80
CA PRO A 138 -14.99 -3.64 2.73
C PRO A 138 -14.78 -3.97 4.22
N ILE A 139 -14.87 -5.25 4.58
CA ILE A 139 -14.79 -5.71 5.98
C ILE A 139 -13.35 -5.96 6.46
N HIS A 140 -12.42 -6.35 5.56
CA HIS A 140 -11.02 -6.61 5.92
C HIS A 140 -10.03 -5.59 5.35
N GLY A 141 -10.46 -4.71 4.43
CA GLY A 141 -9.60 -3.71 3.78
C GLY A 141 -8.86 -4.25 2.55
N PRO A 142 -7.76 -3.59 2.13
CA PRO A 142 -6.95 -4.04 0.99
C PRO A 142 -6.19 -5.33 1.31
N ILE A 143 -6.02 -6.16 0.30
CA ILE A 143 -5.20 -7.38 0.35
C ILE A 143 -3.81 -7.00 -0.15
N LEU A 144 -2.83 -7.12 0.73
CA LEU A 144 -1.45 -6.70 0.52
C LEU A 144 -0.57 -7.93 0.30
N HIS A 145 0.05 -8.02 -0.88
CA HIS A 145 0.96 -9.10 -1.23
C HIS A 145 2.40 -8.71 -0.90
N LEU A 146 2.95 -9.22 0.20
CA LEU A 146 4.34 -8.96 0.59
C LEU A 146 5.14 -10.26 0.72
N GLN A 147 6.46 -10.15 0.59
CA GLN A 147 7.40 -11.24 0.78
C GLN A 147 8.08 -11.12 2.16
N PRO A 148 7.63 -11.89 3.17
CA PRO A 148 8.12 -11.74 4.55
C PRO A 148 9.60 -12.13 4.72
N ASN A 149 10.16 -12.91 3.80
CA ASN A 149 11.56 -13.33 3.81
C ASN A 149 12.51 -12.34 3.12
N LEU A 150 12.00 -11.33 2.41
CA LEU A 150 12.80 -10.32 1.72
C LEU A 150 12.55 -8.95 2.37
N LEU A 151 13.43 -8.55 3.28
CA LEU A 151 13.27 -7.31 4.05
C LEU A 151 14.01 -6.15 3.39
N VAL A 152 13.29 -5.05 3.15
CA VAL A 152 13.83 -3.75 2.80
C VAL A 152 14.21 -3.02 4.09
N ASN A 153 15.48 -2.68 4.23
CA ASN A 153 15.99 -1.94 5.38
C ASN A 153 16.11 -0.45 5.04
N PRO A 154 15.93 0.46 6.03
CA PRO A 154 16.15 1.88 5.81
C PRO A 154 17.60 2.15 5.40
N SER A 155 17.79 3.07 4.46
CA SER A 155 19.13 3.55 4.11
C SER A 155 19.83 4.12 5.35
N VAL A 156 21.15 3.90 5.44
CA VAL A 156 21.99 4.34 6.55
C VAL A 156 22.84 5.52 6.09
N PRO A 157 22.91 6.65 6.84
CA PRO A 157 23.78 7.76 6.49
C PRO A 157 25.22 7.30 6.25
N GLY A 158 25.83 7.75 5.15
CA GLY A 158 27.19 7.40 4.76
C GLY A 158 27.34 6.07 4.00
N ARG A 159 26.29 5.24 3.90
CA ARG A 159 26.28 4.08 3.00
C ARG A 159 25.88 4.52 1.60
N ARG A 160 26.63 4.07 0.59
CA ARG A 160 26.26 4.28 -0.81
C ARG A 160 24.92 3.59 -1.10
N LEU A 161 23.97 4.36 -1.65
CA LEU A 161 22.70 3.81 -2.10
C LEU A 161 22.90 2.79 -3.24
N PRO A 162 21.95 1.87 -3.43
CA PRO A 162 21.90 1.01 -4.61
C PRO A 162 22.00 1.81 -5.91
N ALA A 163 22.45 1.15 -6.97
CA ALA A 163 22.57 1.77 -8.29
C ALA A 163 21.24 2.35 -8.77
N GLY A 164 21.30 3.47 -9.50
CA GLY A 164 20.12 4.23 -9.91
C GLY A 164 19.10 3.47 -10.76
N TRP A 165 19.53 2.50 -11.56
CA TRP A 165 18.65 1.64 -12.36
C TRP A 165 17.91 0.59 -11.52
N SER A 166 18.32 0.36 -10.28
CA SER A 166 17.73 -0.64 -9.39
C SER A 166 16.54 -0.07 -8.62
N GLU A 167 15.44 -0.83 -8.56
CA GLU A 167 14.29 -0.51 -7.71
C GLU A 167 14.68 -0.40 -6.22
N TRP A 168 15.73 -1.11 -5.80
CA TRP A 168 16.23 -1.11 -4.42
C TRP A 168 16.59 0.27 -3.90
N ARG A 169 17.02 1.19 -4.77
CA ARG A 169 17.30 2.57 -4.38
C ARG A 169 16.06 3.24 -3.81
N GLY A 170 14.96 3.22 -4.57
CA GLY A 170 13.68 3.81 -4.14
C GLY A 170 13.11 3.12 -2.91
N LEU A 171 13.32 1.82 -2.77
CA LEU A 171 12.88 1.03 -1.61
C LEU A 171 13.63 1.41 -0.33
N GLU A 172 14.96 1.53 -0.36
CA GLU A 172 15.74 1.91 0.82
C GLU A 172 15.45 3.36 1.24
N THR A 173 15.25 4.28 0.27
CA THR A 173 14.80 5.65 0.53
C THR A 173 13.41 5.65 1.19
N ALA A 174 12.46 4.87 0.65
CA ALA A 174 11.13 4.73 1.24
C ALA A 174 11.18 4.19 2.68
N ALA A 175 12.02 3.18 2.91
CA ALA A 175 12.21 2.57 4.22
C ALA A 175 12.80 3.57 5.23
N ALA A 176 13.71 4.45 4.80
CA ALA A 176 14.21 5.54 5.63
C ALA A 176 13.11 6.53 6.01
N ARG A 177 12.33 7.03 5.03
CA ARG A 177 11.24 8.00 5.25
C ARG A 177 10.17 7.47 6.19
N ILE A 178 9.65 6.26 5.95
CA ILE A 178 8.62 5.68 6.82
C ILE A 178 9.16 5.41 8.25
N SER A 179 10.47 5.16 8.38
CA SER A 179 11.10 4.94 9.69
C SER A 179 11.21 6.20 10.54
N GLU A 180 11.17 7.40 9.94
CA GLU A 180 11.14 8.68 10.66
C GLU A 180 9.88 8.78 11.56
N ARG A 181 8.74 8.24 11.09
CA ARG A 181 7.48 8.22 11.86
C ARG A 181 7.31 6.96 12.70
N PHE A 182 7.67 5.78 12.21
CA PHE A 182 7.27 4.50 12.83
C PHE A 182 8.43 3.69 13.42
N GLY A 183 9.60 4.31 13.52
CA GLY A 183 10.83 3.69 14.01
C GLY A 183 11.53 2.84 12.96
N LYS A 184 12.84 2.71 13.12
CA LYS A 184 13.73 1.97 12.22
C LYS A 184 13.52 0.47 12.33
N ARG A 185 13.20 -0.19 11.21
CA ARG A 185 13.11 -1.65 11.08
C ARG A 185 13.14 -2.07 9.62
N GLY A 186 13.50 -3.32 9.36
CA GLY A 186 13.28 -3.96 8.07
C GLY A 186 11.80 -4.25 7.85
N ARG A 187 11.30 -4.01 6.64
CA ARG A 187 9.91 -4.22 6.27
C ARG A 187 9.83 -5.09 5.00
N PRO A 188 8.89 -6.06 4.92
CA PRO A 188 8.75 -6.95 3.77
C PRO A 188 8.68 -6.24 2.41
N TYR A 189 9.30 -6.85 1.39
CA TYR A 189 9.21 -6.41 0.00
C TYR A 189 7.77 -6.52 -0.50
N LEU A 190 7.32 -5.54 -1.28
CA LEU A 190 6.00 -5.53 -1.90
C LEU A 190 6.08 -6.32 -3.21
N VAL A 191 5.34 -7.43 -3.32
CA VAL A 191 5.34 -8.28 -4.51
C VAL A 191 5.05 -7.41 -5.76
N HIS A 192 5.79 -7.68 -6.83
CA HIS A 192 5.62 -7.03 -8.11
C HIS A 192 4.46 -7.70 -8.87
N ASN A 193 3.24 -7.26 -8.60
CA ASN A 193 1.99 -7.74 -9.20
C ASN A 193 0.90 -6.66 -9.12
N ALA A 194 -0.33 -7.02 -9.51
CA ALA A 194 -1.52 -6.20 -9.35
C ALA A 194 -1.79 -5.85 -7.88
N ARG A 195 -2.08 -4.57 -7.61
CA ARG A 195 -2.18 -4.02 -6.24
C ARG A 195 -3.48 -3.24 -6.06
N ALA A 196 -4.07 -3.30 -4.88
CA ALA A 196 -5.16 -2.39 -4.50
C ALA A 196 -4.74 -1.54 -3.30
N ILE A 197 -4.82 -0.23 -3.49
CA ILE A 197 -4.59 0.74 -2.41
C ILE A 197 -5.79 1.69 -2.37
N PRO A 198 -6.47 1.83 -1.23
CA PRO A 198 -7.54 2.82 -1.08
C PRO A 198 -6.98 4.23 -1.27
N LEU A 199 -7.54 4.98 -2.22
CA LEU A 199 -7.10 6.35 -2.54
C LEU A 199 -7.06 7.28 -1.31
N PRO A 200 -8.03 7.24 -0.36
CA PRO A 200 -7.94 8.06 0.84
C PRO A 200 -6.72 7.77 1.71
N LEU A 201 -6.25 6.52 1.75
CA LEU A 201 -5.06 6.13 2.52
C LEU A 201 -3.77 6.50 1.77
N LEU A 202 -3.77 6.42 0.44
CA LEU A 202 -2.67 6.90 -0.38
C LEU A 202 -2.49 8.43 -0.27
N HIS A 203 -3.60 9.18 -0.27
CA HIS A 203 -3.59 10.61 -0.01
C HIS A 203 -3.11 10.95 1.41
N GLU A 204 -3.56 10.20 2.41
CA GLU A 204 -3.06 10.38 3.79
C GLU A 204 -1.55 10.11 3.88
N ALA A 205 -1.04 9.11 3.16
CA ALA A 205 0.40 8.85 3.07
C ALA A 205 1.15 10.00 2.38
N SER A 206 0.61 10.57 1.30
CA SER A 206 1.25 11.69 0.60
C SER A 206 1.34 12.95 1.46
N LEU A 207 0.30 13.22 2.27
CA LEU A 207 0.31 14.31 3.25
C LEU A 207 1.23 14.04 4.44
N THR A 208 1.45 12.76 4.80
CA THR A 208 2.37 12.38 5.87
C THR A 208 3.83 12.51 5.44
N PHE A 209 4.13 12.23 4.17
CA PHE A 209 5.49 12.23 3.63
C PHE A 209 5.62 13.12 2.37
N PRO A 210 5.31 14.43 2.46
CA PRO A 210 5.23 15.30 1.28
C PRO A 210 6.53 15.35 0.48
N GLU A 211 7.69 15.33 1.15
CA GLU A 211 9.00 15.30 0.48
C GLU A 211 9.24 14.04 -0.36
N ALA A 212 8.81 12.87 0.15
CA ALA A 212 8.99 11.61 -0.57
C ALA A 212 8.20 11.60 -1.88
N PHE A 213 7.01 12.21 -1.85
CA PHE A 213 6.12 12.30 -3.00
C PHE A 213 6.59 13.39 -3.97
N SER A 214 7.02 14.55 -3.48
CA SER A 214 7.49 15.64 -4.34
C SER A 214 8.82 15.32 -5.03
N SER A 215 9.78 14.70 -4.34
CA SER A 215 11.07 14.32 -4.96
C SER A 215 10.93 13.20 -5.98
N THR A 216 10.02 12.26 -5.73
CA THR A 216 9.73 11.19 -6.69
C THR A 216 9.08 11.76 -7.94
N ALA A 217 8.14 12.70 -7.79
CA ALA A 217 7.43 13.32 -8.92
C ALA A 217 8.36 13.98 -9.95
N THR A 218 9.48 14.57 -9.50
CA THR A 218 10.44 15.23 -10.39
C THR A 218 11.47 14.27 -11.00
N SER A 219 11.47 13.00 -10.61
CA SER A 219 12.30 11.95 -11.20
C SER A 219 11.57 11.31 -12.39
N ARG A 220 11.93 11.72 -13.60
CA ARG A 220 11.34 11.19 -14.85
C ARG A 220 11.75 9.75 -15.12
N PHE A 221 12.92 9.34 -14.61
CA PHE A 221 13.40 7.96 -14.63
C PHE A 221 14.10 7.61 -13.31
N ARG A 222 14.12 6.32 -12.96
CA ARG A 222 14.76 5.80 -11.76
C ARG A 222 16.23 6.20 -11.71
N GLY A 223 16.68 6.64 -10.53
CA GLY A 223 18.08 6.96 -10.25
C GLY A 223 18.63 8.21 -10.90
N GLN A 224 17.79 9.08 -11.45
CA GLN A 224 18.21 10.28 -12.17
C GLN A 224 18.92 11.31 -11.28
N ASN A 225 18.61 11.35 -9.98
CA ASN A 225 19.18 12.33 -9.07
C ASN A 225 19.77 11.68 -7.81
N ASP A 226 21.09 11.72 -7.68
CA ASP A 226 21.79 11.13 -6.54
C ASP A 226 21.64 11.94 -5.25
N SER A 227 21.47 13.26 -5.34
CA SER A 227 21.31 14.14 -4.16
C SER A 227 19.87 14.14 -3.64
N MET A 228 18.90 13.87 -4.51
CA MET A 228 17.48 13.75 -4.20
C MET A 228 16.93 12.45 -4.76
N PRO A 229 17.27 11.30 -4.16
CA PRO A 229 16.81 10.00 -4.66
C PRO A 229 15.29 9.91 -4.61
N GLU A 230 14.72 9.27 -5.62
CA GLU A 230 13.31 8.95 -5.67
C GLU A 230 12.93 7.95 -4.56
N THR A 231 11.64 7.92 -4.23
CA THR A 231 11.05 7.06 -3.21
C THR A 231 10.07 6.09 -3.85
N HIS A 232 10.15 4.81 -3.48
CA HIS A 232 9.15 3.84 -3.89
C HIS A 232 7.82 4.06 -3.14
N THR A 233 6.98 4.94 -3.67
CA THR A 233 5.75 5.44 -3.04
C THR A 233 4.69 4.38 -2.76
N LEU A 234 4.47 3.40 -3.65
CA LEU A 234 3.50 2.33 -3.38
C LEU A 234 3.92 1.42 -2.21
N TRP A 235 5.21 1.08 -2.14
CA TRP A 235 5.77 0.35 -1.01
C TRP A 235 5.59 1.17 0.28
N LEU A 236 5.92 2.47 0.24
CA LEU A 236 5.73 3.37 1.37
C LEU A 236 4.26 3.43 1.81
N ALA A 237 3.33 3.62 0.88
CA ALA A 237 1.89 3.71 1.17
C ALA A 237 1.32 2.37 1.70
N THR A 238 1.79 1.25 1.16
CA THR A 238 1.39 -0.08 1.63
C THR A 238 1.80 -0.30 3.09
N HIS A 239 3.06 -0.02 3.41
CA HIS A 239 3.55 -0.13 4.79
C HIS A 239 2.99 0.94 5.71
N PHE A 240 2.63 2.12 5.18
CA PHE A 240 1.94 3.15 5.93
C PHE A 240 0.60 2.63 6.48
N ILE A 241 -0.19 1.87 5.69
CA ILE A 241 -1.45 1.28 6.18
C ILE A 241 -1.19 0.35 7.37
N ILE A 242 -0.20 -0.54 7.24
CA ILE A 242 0.16 -1.52 8.28
C ILE A 242 0.65 -0.82 9.55
N GLU A 243 1.50 0.19 9.40
CA GLU A 243 2.06 0.96 10.53
C GLU A 243 1.02 1.89 11.16
N ARG A 244 0.05 2.41 10.39
CA ARG A 244 -1.07 3.19 10.93
C ARG A 244 -2.07 2.33 11.70
N HIS A 245 -2.26 1.07 11.31
CA HIS A 245 -2.98 0.11 12.14
C HIS A 245 -2.26 -0.16 13.46
N ARG A 246 -0.94 -0.36 13.41
CA ARG A 246 -0.10 -0.48 14.62
C ARG A 246 -0.21 0.76 15.50
N GLU A 247 -0.14 1.95 14.92
CA GLU A 247 -0.31 3.23 15.59
C GLU A 247 -1.69 3.32 16.26
N ALA A 248 -2.77 2.93 15.57
CA ALA A 248 -4.13 2.94 16.08
C ALA A 248 -4.32 2.01 17.29
N LEU A 249 -3.73 0.81 17.27
CA LEU A 249 -3.76 -0.13 18.39
C LEU A 249 -3.05 0.46 19.62
N LEU A 250 -1.83 0.96 19.44
CA LEU A 250 -1.04 1.54 20.53
C LEU A 250 -1.70 2.80 21.10
N TRP A 251 -2.23 3.67 20.23
CA TRP A 251 -2.92 4.88 20.65
C TRP A 251 -4.18 4.54 21.46
N SER A 252 -4.97 3.58 21.00
CA SER A 252 -6.22 3.16 21.66
C SER A 252 -5.97 2.70 23.09
N TRP A 253 -4.89 1.97 23.33
CA TRP A 253 -4.54 1.48 24.65
C TRP A 253 -3.84 2.55 25.51
N VAL A 254 -2.76 3.16 25.02
CA VAL A 254 -1.96 4.10 25.84
C VAL A 254 -2.69 5.41 26.07
N VAL A 255 -3.20 6.04 25.01
CA VAL A 255 -3.80 7.37 25.08
C VAL A 255 -5.31 7.26 25.33
N GLY A 256 -6.00 6.45 24.53
CA GLY A 256 -7.44 6.27 24.61
C GLY A 256 -7.90 5.71 25.96
N LYS A 257 -7.39 4.53 26.34
CA LYS A 257 -7.80 3.78 27.54
C LYS A 257 -7.12 4.30 28.80
N TRP A 258 -5.79 4.38 28.82
CA TRP A 258 -5.04 4.68 30.04
C TRP A 258 -4.78 6.17 30.27
N GLY A 259 -4.37 6.92 29.25
CA GLY A 259 -4.17 8.37 29.37
C GLY A 259 -5.46 9.11 29.69
N GLY A 260 -6.56 8.66 29.09
CA GLY A 260 -7.90 9.18 29.33
C GLY A 260 -8.02 10.70 29.11
N PRO A 261 -9.07 11.34 29.63
CA PRO A 261 -9.24 12.78 29.56
C PRO A 261 -8.13 13.59 30.26
N LYS A 262 -7.40 12.96 31.20
CA LYS A 262 -6.28 13.60 31.91
C LYS A 262 -5.04 13.74 31.03
N GLY A 263 -4.90 12.92 30.00
CA GLY A 263 -3.75 12.91 29.09
C GLY A 263 -2.41 12.56 29.75
N ARG A 264 -2.41 12.02 30.97
CA ARG A 264 -1.22 11.72 31.77
C ARG A 264 -1.29 10.33 32.38
N LEU A 265 -0.13 9.70 32.51
CA LEU A 265 0.07 8.40 33.14
C LEU A 265 0.82 8.60 34.45
N THR A 266 0.18 8.19 35.55
CA THR A 266 0.80 8.11 36.87
C THR A 266 1.52 6.78 37.07
N GLN A 267 2.32 6.67 38.13
CA GLN A 267 2.91 5.40 38.53
C GLN A 267 1.85 4.33 38.82
N GLU A 268 0.72 4.71 39.41
CA GLU A 268 -0.42 3.81 39.65
C GLU A 268 -1.04 3.33 38.33
N ASP A 269 -1.22 4.23 37.35
CA ASP A 269 -1.70 3.86 36.03
C ASP A 269 -0.75 2.87 35.36
N LYS A 270 0.57 3.10 35.44
CA LYS A 270 1.59 2.21 34.87
C LYS A 270 1.62 0.83 35.54
N GLU A 271 1.37 0.75 36.85
CA GLU A 271 1.20 -0.54 37.53
C GLU A 271 -0.03 -1.27 37.00
N LYS A 272 -1.17 -0.59 36.86
CA LYS A 272 -2.39 -1.20 36.31
C LYS A 272 -2.22 -1.61 34.85
N MET A 273 -1.52 -0.81 34.05
CA MET A 273 -1.14 -1.16 32.68
C MET A 273 -0.27 -2.41 32.65
N TRP A 274 0.66 -2.57 33.59
CA TRP A 274 1.50 -3.77 33.71
C TRP A 274 0.68 -5.01 34.03
N LEU A 275 -0.29 -4.90 34.94
CA LEU A 275 -1.24 -5.96 35.25
C LEU A 275 -2.14 -6.32 34.06
N ASP A 276 -2.58 -5.33 33.27
CA ASP A 276 -3.41 -5.50 32.05
C ASP A 276 -2.67 -6.33 30.97
N LEU A 277 -1.34 -6.31 30.96
CA LEU A 277 -0.49 -7.16 30.11
C LEU A 277 -0.28 -8.58 30.67
N GLY A 278 -0.90 -8.89 31.81
CA GLY A 278 -0.70 -10.12 32.57
C GLY A 278 0.61 -10.16 33.35
N GLY A 279 1.28 -9.01 33.55
CA GLY A 279 2.44 -8.89 34.45
C GLY A 279 2.03 -9.05 35.91
N LYS A 280 2.99 -9.40 36.77
CA LYS A 280 2.78 -9.44 38.23
C LYS A 280 3.40 -8.23 38.92
N SER A 281 2.83 -7.81 40.04
CA SER A 281 3.42 -6.78 40.90
C SER A 281 4.85 -7.17 41.31
N GLY A 282 5.77 -6.21 41.22
CA GLY A 282 7.19 -6.42 41.49
C GLY A 282 7.98 -7.11 40.37
N GLU A 283 7.34 -7.57 39.29
CA GLU A 283 8.03 -8.17 38.15
C GLU A 283 8.60 -7.09 37.21
N GLY A 284 9.90 -7.16 36.91
CA GLY A 284 10.57 -6.22 36.01
C GLY A 284 10.53 -6.61 34.52
N LYS A 285 10.19 -7.86 34.20
CA LYS A 285 10.19 -8.39 32.83
C LYS A 285 9.02 -9.35 32.62
N LYS A 286 8.28 -9.22 31.51
CA LYS A 286 7.16 -10.10 31.17
C LYS A 286 7.44 -10.85 29.88
N ARG A 287 7.45 -12.18 29.94
CA ARG A 287 7.48 -13.03 28.73
C ARG A 287 6.12 -12.99 28.04
N VAL A 288 6.10 -12.67 26.75
CA VAL A 288 4.91 -12.69 25.91
C VAL A 288 4.96 -13.94 25.05
N PHE A 289 3.94 -14.77 25.18
CA PHE A 289 3.83 -16.04 24.48
C PHE A 289 3.05 -15.87 23.18
N TRP A 290 3.21 -16.83 22.27
CA TRP A 290 2.48 -16.89 21.00
C TRP A 290 0.97 -16.83 21.23
N PRO A 291 0.27 -15.79 20.74
CA PRO A 291 -1.17 -15.68 20.93
C PRO A 291 -1.90 -16.65 20.01
N LYS A 292 -2.97 -17.29 20.51
CA LYS A 292 -3.88 -18.09 19.68
C LYS A 292 -4.97 -17.20 19.10
N ARG A 293 -5.15 -17.22 17.78
CA ARG A 293 -6.10 -16.37 17.04
C ARG A 293 -6.83 -17.14 15.95
N GLU A 294 -8.14 -16.94 15.85
CA GLU A 294 -9.00 -17.66 14.91
C GLU A 294 -9.60 -16.73 13.84
N SER A 295 -9.31 -15.42 13.87
CA SER A 295 -9.92 -14.44 12.98
C SER A 295 -9.72 -14.76 11.50
N ARG A 296 -8.51 -15.18 11.08
CA ARG A 296 -8.25 -15.57 9.68
C ARG A 296 -9.09 -16.76 9.21
N LEU A 297 -9.41 -17.70 10.11
CA LEU A 297 -10.23 -18.88 9.78
C LEU A 297 -11.68 -18.50 9.49
N ASN A 298 -12.13 -17.38 10.07
CA ASN A 298 -13.48 -16.86 9.90
C ASN A 298 -13.61 -15.90 8.71
N ALA A 299 -12.51 -15.46 8.08
CA ALA A 299 -12.56 -14.44 7.03
C ALA A 299 -13.50 -14.82 5.87
N GLN A 300 -13.47 -16.09 5.44
CA GLN A 300 -14.38 -16.58 4.41
C GLN A 300 -15.85 -16.52 4.84
N ILE A 301 -16.14 -16.97 6.07
CA ILE A 301 -17.49 -16.93 6.66
C ILE A 301 -17.97 -15.47 6.78
N ASP A 302 -17.08 -14.56 7.13
CA ASP A 302 -17.38 -13.14 7.27
C ASP A 302 -17.70 -12.48 5.92
N LEU A 303 -16.97 -12.85 4.85
CA LEU A 303 -17.28 -12.44 3.48
C LEU A 303 -18.66 -12.95 3.05
N GLU A 304 -18.96 -14.23 3.29
CA GLU A 304 -20.26 -14.84 2.95
C GLU A 304 -21.41 -14.17 3.69
N LYS A 305 -21.27 -13.93 5.00
CA LYS A 305 -22.29 -13.23 5.82
C LYS A 305 -22.50 -11.79 5.38
N ALA A 306 -21.48 -11.14 4.84
CA ALA A 306 -21.55 -9.78 4.31
C ALA A 306 -22.02 -9.72 2.85
N GLU A 307 -22.38 -10.86 2.25
CA GLU A 307 -22.77 -10.97 0.84
C GLU A 307 -21.68 -10.47 -0.12
N LEU A 308 -20.41 -10.63 0.28
CA LEU A 308 -19.24 -10.24 -0.51
C LEU A 308 -18.70 -11.45 -1.31
N PRO A 309 -18.06 -11.22 -2.47
CA PRO A 309 -17.45 -12.30 -3.23
C PRO A 309 -16.39 -13.07 -2.44
N ASP A 310 -16.30 -14.37 -2.70
CA ASP A 310 -15.23 -15.26 -2.22
C ASP A 310 -13.84 -14.77 -2.70
N ALA A 311 -12.79 -14.96 -1.89
CA ALA A 311 -11.42 -14.55 -2.23
C ALA A 311 -10.78 -15.40 -3.35
N GLY A 312 -11.42 -16.50 -3.74
CA GLY A 312 -11.02 -17.41 -4.79
C GLY A 312 -9.74 -18.14 -4.43
N VAL A 313 -8.75 -18.01 -5.32
CA VAL A 313 -7.42 -18.62 -5.15
C VAL A 313 -6.50 -17.81 -4.22
N THR A 314 -6.96 -16.67 -3.69
CA THR A 314 -6.18 -15.82 -2.80
C THR A 314 -6.30 -16.32 -1.36
N ASN A 315 -5.19 -16.78 -0.79
CA ASN A 315 -5.16 -17.13 0.62
C ASN A 315 -5.01 -15.88 1.51
N TYR A 316 -5.87 -15.75 2.52
CA TYR A 316 -5.78 -14.74 3.58
C TYR A 316 -4.91 -15.28 4.71
N ALA A 317 -3.59 -15.11 4.58
CA ALA A 317 -2.62 -15.68 5.51
C ALA A 317 -2.61 -14.95 6.87
N PHE A 318 -2.88 -13.65 6.88
CA PHE A 318 -3.00 -12.85 8.10
C PHE A 318 -4.04 -11.76 7.90
N VAL A 319 -4.91 -11.55 8.87
CA VAL A 319 -5.87 -10.43 8.90
C VAL A 319 -5.43 -9.45 9.99
N SER A 320 -5.57 -8.14 9.75
CA SER A 320 -5.15 -7.11 10.72
C SER A 320 -5.79 -7.26 12.09
N SER A 321 -6.96 -7.92 12.18
CA SER A 321 -7.60 -8.30 13.44
C SER A 321 -6.73 -9.19 14.34
N ASP A 322 -5.68 -9.83 13.81
CA ASP A 322 -4.74 -10.66 14.58
C ASP A 322 -3.53 -9.88 15.12
N GLY A 323 -3.51 -8.55 14.92
CA GLY A 323 -2.55 -7.64 15.55
C GLY A 323 -1.52 -7.10 14.58
N TYR A 324 -0.25 -7.21 14.94
CA TYR A 324 0.86 -6.67 14.14
C TYR A 324 1.77 -7.79 13.62
N PRO A 325 1.82 -8.00 12.28
CA PRO A 325 2.45 -9.17 11.70
C PRO A 325 3.99 -9.13 11.80
N TYR A 326 4.60 -7.95 11.86
CA TYR A 326 6.07 -7.85 11.81
C TYR A 326 6.75 -8.28 13.11
N THR A 327 5.99 -8.41 14.19
CA THR A 327 6.48 -8.98 15.44
C THR A 327 6.99 -10.41 15.25
N TYR A 328 6.41 -11.16 14.31
CA TYR A 328 6.69 -12.58 14.12
C TYR A 328 7.74 -12.86 13.03
N LEU A 329 8.15 -11.86 12.24
CA LEU A 329 9.16 -12.05 11.18
C LEU A 329 10.47 -12.67 11.68
N PRO A 330 11.06 -12.25 12.83
CA PRO A 330 12.27 -12.88 13.35
C PRO A 330 12.07 -14.35 13.74
N MET A 331 10.82 -14.75 14.04
CA MET A 331 10.49 -16.10 14.47
C MET A 331 10.43 -17.10 13.33
N ALA A 332 10.28 -16.66 12.08
CA ALA A 332 10.16 -17.53 10.91
C ALA A 332 11.37 -18.48 10.72
N ARG A 333 12.54 -18.16 11.29
CA ARG A 333 13.70 -19.06 11.28
C ARG A 333 13.57 -20.22 12.26
N THR A 334 12.93 -19.99 13.39
CA THR A 334 12.78 -20.98 14.48
C THR A 334 11.47 -21.75 14.36
N TYR A 335 10.42 -21.06 13.89
CA TYR A 335 9.08 -21.59 13.67
C TYR A 335 8.69 -21.26 12.23
N PRO A 336 9.16 -22.07 11.26
CA PRO A 336 8.88 -21.81 9.86
C PRO A 336 7.37 -21.85 9.62
N PRO A 337 6.82 -20.87 8.89
CA PRO A 337 5.42 -20.84 8.54
C PRO A 337 5.08 -22.01 7.63
N LEU A 338 3.81 -22.46 7.68
CA LEU A 338 3.34 -23.48 6.75
C LEU A 338 3.38 -22.95 5.31
N PRO A 339 3.63 -23.81 4.30
CA PRO A 339 3.73 -23.38 2.90
C PRO A 339 2.51 -22.62 2.38
N ASP A 340 1.32 -22.95 2.89
CA ASP A 340 0.06 -22.32 2.52
C ASP A 340 -0.09 -20.89 3.08
N GLN A 341 0.64 -20.51 4.13
CA GLN A 341 0.56 -19.18 4.76
C GLN A 341 1.41 -18.11 4.08
N ASN A 342 1.95 -18.37 2.88
CA ASN A 342 2.75 -17.40 2.12
C ASN A 342 3.91 -16.77 2.92
N GLY A 343 4.48 -17.54 3.86
CA GLY A 343 5.58 -17.09 4.71
C GLY A 343 5.17 -16.30 5.97
N TRP A 344 3.88 -16.13 6.25
CA TRP A 344 3.38 -15.45 7.44
C TRP A 344 3.14 -16.39 8.61
N ALA A 345 3.25 -15.86 9.83
CA ALA A 345 3.00 -16.61 11.04
C ALA A 345 1.54 -17.07 11.15
N ASP A 346 1.33 -18.38 11.35
CA ASP A 346 0.01 -18.91 11.65
C ASP A 346 -0.32 -18.76 13.14
N LEU A 347 -1.22 -17.86 13.47
CA LEU A 347 -1.67 -17.65 14.84
C LEU A 347 -2.85 -18.56 15.24
N ALA A 348 -3.46 -19.28 14.30
CA ALA A 348 -4.54 -20.23 14.60
C ALA A 348 -4.02 -21.53 15.19
N SER A 349 -2.87 -21.97 14.68
CA SER A 349 -2.16 -23.14 15.18
C SER A 349 -1.07 -22.70 16.15
N THR A 350 -0.89 -23.43 17.26
CA THR A 350 0.32 -23.24 18.06
C THR A 350 1.47 -23.96 17.37
N PRO A 351 2.64 -23.34 17.17
CA PRO A 351 3.79 -24.01 16.57
C PRO A 351 4.10 -25.32 17.31
N THR A 352 4.42 -26.38 16.57
CA THR A 352 4.57 -27.75 17.07
C THR A 352 5.63 -27.86 18.18
N GLY A 353 5.21 -28.28 19.38
CA GLY A 353 6.06 -28.57 20.53
C GLY A 353 5.28 -28.48 21.85
N ASP A 354 5.74 -29.17 22.91
CA ASP A 354 5.07 -29.19 24.23
C ASP A 354 5.04 -27.83 24.95
N LYS A 355 5.70 -26.80 24.41
CA LYS A 355 5.81 -25.46 25.02
C LYS A 355 5.45 -24.38 24.02
N VAL A 356 4.50 -23.53 24.41
CA VAL A 356 4.12 -22.33 23.64
C VAL A 356 5.35 -21.42 23.48
N PRO A 357 5.69 -21.01 22.26
CA PRO A 357 6.85 -20.14 22.01
C PRO A 357 6.75 -18.80 22.72
N VAL A 358 7.89 -18.26 23.14
CA VAL A 358 8.01 -16.85 23.56
C VAL A 358 8.26 -16.01 22.33
N VAL A 359 7.38 -15.06 22.08
CA VAL A 359 7.48 -14.11 20.96
C VAL A 359 8.47 -13.00 21.31
N CYS A 360 8.36 -12.45 22.50
CA CYS A 360 9.17 -11.34 22.98
C CYS A 360 9.12 -11.23 24.51
N THR A 361 9.92 -10.33 25.07
CA THR A 361 9.88 -9.99 26.50
C THR A 361 9.72 -8.48 26.65
N VAL A 362 8.72 -8.04 27.41
CA VAL A 362 8.54 -6.63 27.77
C VAL A 362 9.43 -6.34 28.98
N GLU A 363 10.36 -5.41 28.84
CA GLU A 363 11.15 -4.90 29.97
C GLU A 363 10.49 -3.65 30.52
N ARG A 364 10.07 -3.70 31.79
CA ARG A 364 9.21 -2.69 32.38
C ARG A 364 9.88 -1.31 32.43
N THR A 365 11.12 -1.27 32.91
CA THR A 365 11.92 -0.03 32.99
C THR A 365 12.14 0.59 31.61
N ASP A 366 12.43 -0.25 30.61
CA ASP A 366 12.74 0.19 29.25
C ASP A 366 11.49 0.75 28.54
N CYS A 367 10.35 0.06 28.68
CA CYS A 367 9.12 0.40 27.95
C CYS A 367 8.24 1.44 28.65
N PHE A 368 8.20 1.47 30.00
CA PHE A 368 7.25 2.28 30.77
C PHE A 368 7.84 3.51 31.46
N ASN A 369 9.17 3.66 31.52
CA ASN A 369 9.83 4.73 32.29
C ASN A 369 9.23 4.86 33.71
N ASN A 370 9.43 3.85 34.53
CA ASN A 370 8.69 3.64 35.79
C ASN A 370 8.84 4.77 36.82
N ASP A 371 9.89 5.57 36.73
CA ASP A 371 10.30 6.49 37.79
C ASP A 371 9.66 7.88 37.67
N ALA A 372 8.81 8.11 36.66
CA ALA A 372 8.21 9.42 36.41
C ALA A 372 6.76 9.35 35.92
N ASN A 373 5.94 10.27 36.42
CA ASN A 373 4.66 10.60 35.80
C ASN A 373 4.92 11.32 34.48
N GLU A 374 4.21 10.95 33.42
CA GLU A 374 4.45 11.50 32.09
C GLU A 374 3.16 11.72 31.30
N PRO A 375 3.14 12.59 30.28
CA PRO A 375 2.05 12.63 29.33
C PRO A 375 1.89 11.29 28.62
N ALA A 376 0.66 10.82 28.42
CA ALA A 376 0.40 9.54 27.75
C ALA A 376 0.95 9.54 26.30
N VAL A 377 0.92 10.70 25.64
CA VAL A 377 1.46 10.90 24.29
C VAL A 377 2.98 10.68 24.24
N GLU A 378 3.72 10.99 25.31
CA GLU A 378 5.17 10.76 25.37
C GLU A 378 5.50 9.26 25.44
N MET A 379 4.79 8.50 26.29
CA MET A 379 4.91 7.05 26.31
C MET A 379 4.52 6.44 24.96
N PHE A 380 3.42 6.92 24.35
CA PHE A 380 2.96 6.47 23.05
C PHE A 380 4.01 6.70 21.96
N LYS A 381 4.59 7.91 21.87
CA LYS A 381 5.67 8.22 20.93
C LYS A 381 6.89 7.32 21.16
N ARG A 382 7.28 7.10 22.42
CA ARG A 382 8.40 6.21 22.78
C ARG A 382 8.21 4.80 22.23
N ILE A 383 7.07 4.16 22.50
CA ILE A 383 6.84 2.76 22.08
C ILE A 383 6.52 2.64 20.59
N MET A 384 6.10 3.74 19.95
CA MET A 384 5.83 3.78 18.52
C MET A 384 7.12 3.95 17.71
N VAL A 385 7.97 4.91 18.08
CA VAL A 385 9.10 5.40 17.26
C VAL A 385 10.46 5.01 17.84
N ASP A 386 10.71 5.36 19.11
CA ASP A 386 12.04 5.26 19.71
C ASP A 386 12.38 3.81 20.09
N LYS A 387 11.39 3.11 20.64
CA LYS A 387 11.48 1.72 21.12
C LYS A 387 10.36 0.89 20.47
N PRO A 388 10.39 0.70 19.15
CA PRO A 388 9.32 0.03 18.43
C PRO A 388 9.06 -1.40 18.93
N ARG A 389 10.13 -2.10 19.37
CA ARG A 389 10.04 -3.45 19.95
C ARG A 389 9.17 -3.50 21.21
N CYS A 390 9.16 -2.45 22.03
CA CYS A 390 8.24 -2.35 23.16
C CYS A 390 6.79 -2.34 22.66
N GLY A 391 6.44 -1.47 21.71
CA GLY A 391 5.10 -1.40 21.15
C GLY A 391 4.65 -2.70 20.50
N ASP A 392 5.53 -3.35 19.74
CA ASP A 392 5.25 -4.64 19.07
C ASP A 392 4.94 -5.75 20.09
N CYS A 393 5.71 -5.78 21.18
CA CYS A 393 5.53 -6.76 22.25
C CYS A 393 4.26 -6.50 23.08
N LEU A 394 3.95 -5.22 23.32
CA LEU A 394 2.69 -4.79 23.96
C LEU A 394 1.48 -5.21 23.13
N ILE A 395 1.50 -4.98 21.81
CA ILE A 395 0.43 -5.43 20.91
C ILE A 395 0.25 -6.94 21.03
N SER A 396 1.35 -7.71 20.97
CA SER A 396 1.25 -9.18 21.04
C SER A 396 0.67 -9.68 22.37
N ALA A 397 1.04 -9.04 23.49
CA ALA A 397 0.46 -9.35 24.79
C ALA A 397 -1.05 -9.04 24.86
N LEU A 398 -1.45 -7.86 24.37
CA LEU A 398 -2.85 -7.41 24.37
C LEU A 398 -3.73 -8.20 23.39
N ILE A 399 -3.17 -8.66 22.27
CA ILE A 399 -3.84 -9.59 21.35
C ILE A 399 -4.12 -10.91 22.06
N GLY A 400 -3.14 -11.46 22.78
CA GLY A 400 -3.35 -12.65 23.60
C GLY A 400 -4.42 -12.43 24.69
N ALA A 401 -4.41 -11.28 25.35
CA ALA A 401 -5.41 -10.93 26.36
C ALA A 401 -6.82 -10.71 25.78
N SER A 402 -6.92 -10.31 24.50
CA SER A 402 -8.21 -10.13 23.82
C SER A 402 -8.89 -11.45 23.44
N GLY A 403 -8.19 -12.59 23.57
CA GLY A 403 -8.71 -13.91 23.22
C GLY A 403 -8.57 -14.26 21.73
N PRO A 404 -9.34 -15.24 21.22
CA PRO A 404 -9.17 -15.78 19.86
C PRO A 404 -9.59 -14.82 18.75
N THR A 405 -10.43 -13.84 19.03
CA THR A 405 -10.95 -12.87 18.05
C THR A 405 -11.12 -11.48 18.67
N GLY A 406 -11.04 -10.42 17.87
CA GLY A 406 -11.30 -9.04 18.32
C GLY A 406 -10.16 -8.40 19.13
N PHE A 407 -10.46 -7.25 19.72
CA PHE A 407 -9.47 -6.32 20.31
C PHE A 407 -9.86 -5.80 21.71
N SER A 408 -10.65 -6.55 22.48
CA SER A 408 -11.24 -6.07 23.74
C SER A 408 -10.22 -5.46 24.72
N ALA A 409 -8.99 -5.98 24.79
CA ALA A 409 -7.96 -5.47 25.69
C ALA A 409 -7.44 -4.07 25.31
N PHE A 410 -7.48 -3.72 24.02
CA PHE A 410 -7.02 -2.42 23.52
C PHE A 410 -8.01 -1.28 23.78
N LEU A 411 -9.29 -1.62 23.86
CA LEU A 411 -10.35 -0.63 23.78
C LEU A 411 -10.57 0.06 25.13
N PRO A 412 -10.85 1.38 25.13
CA PRO A 412 -11.37 2.09 26.29
C PRO A 412 -12.69 1.45 26.77
N PRO A 413 -13.15 1.72 28.01
CA PRO A 413 -14.48 1.32 28.44
C PRO A 413 -15.56 1.87 27.49
N SER A 414 -16.55 1.04 27.16
CA SER A 414 -17.69 1.48 26.36
C SER A 414 -18.56 2.44 27.18
N ILE A 415 -18.78 3.64 26.64
CA ILE A 415 -19.68 4.65 27.22
C ILE A 415 -20.95 4.68 26.37
N SER A 416 -22.12 4.84 27.00
CA SER A 416 -23.43 4.89 26.34
C SER A 416 -23.41 5.69 25.01
N PRO A 417 -24.14 5.24 23.98
CA PRO A 417 -23.98 5.69 22.60
C PRO A 417 -24.50 7.11 22.42
N LYS A 418 -23.72 8.10 22.82
CA LYS A 418 -23.85 9.44 22.23
C LYS A 418 -23.22 9.37 20.85
N LEU A 419 -24.04 9.56 19.83
CA LEU A 419 -23.59 9.68 18.45
C LEU A 419 -22.46 10.72 18.41
N PRO A 420 -21.34 10.41 17.73
CA PRO A 420 -20.24 11.35 17.61
C PRO A 420 -20.75 12.64 16.96
N HIS A 421 -20.39 13.80 17.52
CA HIS A 421 -20.54 15.06 16.82
C HIS A 421 -19.75 15.01 15.49
N SER A 422 -20.36 15.50 14.41
CA SER A 422 -19.81 15.52 13.04
C SER A 422 -18.45 16.23 12.90
N SER A 423 -17.97 16.94 13.93
CA SER A 423 -16.75 17.75 13.90
C SER A 423 -15.47 17.01 14.31
N MET A 424 -15.57 15.74 14.72
CA MET A 424 -14.40 14.97 15.16
C MET A 424 -13.57 14.44 13.98
N PRO A 425 -12.23 14.58 13.99
CA PRO A 425 -11.36 13.99 12.97
C PRO A 425 -11.56 12.47 12.89
N ASN A 426 -11.51 11.92 11.67
CA ASN A 426 -11.67 10.47 11.43
C ASN A 426 -10.34 9.68 11.45
N HIS A 427 -9.23 10.35 11.73
CA HIS A 427 -7.89 9.77 11.80
C HIS A 427 -7.01 10.54 12.79
N LEU A 428 -5.89 9.93 13.20
CA LEU A 428 -4.85 10.64 13.96
C LEU A 428 -4.11 11.64 13.05
N PRO A 429 -3.49 12.70 13.60
CA PRO A 429 -2.75 13.69 12.83
C PRO A 429 -1.68 13.06 11.92
N VAL A 430 -1.56 13.60 10.70
CA VAL A 430 -0.54 13.21 9.70
C VAL A 430 0.86 13.65 10.12
N SER A 431 0.99 14.71 10.92
CA SER A 431 2.26 15.11 11.54
C SER A 431 2.38 14.55 12.95
N LEU A 432 3.56 14.03 13.30
CA LEU A 432 3.87 13.53 14.63
C LEU A 432 3.82 14.65 15.69
N ALA A 433 4.26 15.86 15.34
CA ALA A 433 4.29 17.00 16.24
C ALA A 433 2.88 17.41 16.69
N SER A 434 1.88 17.22 15.83
CA SER A 434 0.48 17.56 16.11
C SER A 434 -0.21 16.59 17.08
N LEU A 435 0.40 15.46 17.44
CA LEU A 435 -0.19 14.49 18.37
C LEU A 435 -0.38 15.06 19.78
N LEU A 436 0.53 15.94 20.23
CA LEU A 436 0.43 16.56 21.56
C LEU A 436 -0.79 17.48 21.68
N ALA A 437 -1.20 18.11 20.58
CA ALA A 437 -2.36 18.99 20.50
C ALA A 437 -3.65 18.26 20.06
N PHE A 438 -3.60 16.94 19.84
CA PHE A 438 -4.75 16.20 19.36
C PHE A 438 -5.82 16.12 20.46
N PRO A 439 -7.06 16.57 20.20
CA PRO A 439 -8.10 16.60 21.23
C PRO A 439 -8.50 15.19 21.65
N TYR A 440 -8.72 15.01 22.95
CA TYR A 440 -9.24 13.74 23.46
C TYR A 440 -10.68 13.52 22.98
N PRO A 441 -11.01 12.38 22.35
CA PRO A 441 -12.35 12.12 21.83
C PRO A 441 -13.42 12.14 22.91
N ALA A 442 -14.59 12.73 22.60
CA ALA A 442 -15.76 12.65 23.47
C ALA A 442 -16.26 11.21 23.67
N ASN A 443 -16.11 10.36 22.64
CA ASN A 443 -16.34 8.92 22.72
C ASN A 443 -15.08 8.16 22.28
N PRO A 444 -14.15 7.88 23.21
CA PRO A 444 -12.86 7.27 22.88
C PRO A 444 -13.03 5.82 22.40
N TYR A 445 -14.03 5.08 22.87
CA TYR A 445 -14.34 3.72 22.42
C TYR A 445 -14.71 3.69 20.93
N LEU A 446 -15.71 4.48 20.51
CA LEU A 446 -16.13 4.54 19.10
C LEU A 446 -15.06 5.16 18.20
N PHE A 447 -14.25 6.09 18.71
CA PHE A 447 -13.13 6.63 17.97
C PHE A 447 -12.06 5.55 17.73
N SER A 448 -11.64 4.82 18.76
CA SER A 448 -10.69 3.71 18.66
C SER A 448 -11.14 2.62 17.68
N LEU A 449 -12.41 2.20 17.76
CA LEU A 449 -12.96 1.21 16.82
C LEU A 449 -12.87 1.68 15.36
N ARG A 450 -13.32 2.90 15.08
CA ARG A 450 -13.27 3.48 13.72
C ARG A 450 -11.83 3.65 13.24
N LEU A 451 -10.93 4.07 14.12
CA LEU A 451 -9.52 4.27 13.79
C LEU A 451 -8.85 2.93 13.44
N ILE A 452 -9.08 1.87 14.23
CA ILE A 452 -8.55 0.53 13.94
C ILE A 452 -9.13 -0.01 12.64
N GLN A 453 -10.45 0.09 12.44
CA GLN A 453 -11.11 -0.39 11.21
C GLN A 453 -10.62 0.34 9.96
N ARG A 454 -10.39 1.65 10.03
CA ARG A 454 -9.92 2.47 8.90
C ARG A 454 -8.63 1.95 8.27
N TYR A 455 -7.73 1.40 9.09
CA TYR A 455 -6.45 0.83 8.63
C TYR A 455 -6.46 -0.69 8.65
N SER A 456 -7.63 -1.33 8.57
CA SER A 456 -7.68 -2.79 8.42
C SER A 456 -7.09 -3.21 7.07
N TYR A 457 -6.43 -4.37 7.06
CA TYR A 457 -5.81 -4.95 5.87
C TYR A 457 -5.73 -6.48 6.02
N VAL A 458 -5.45 -7.13 4.89
CA VAL A 458 -5.10 -8.55 4.82
C VAL A 458 -3.69 -8.68 4.26
N LEU A 459 -2.89 -9.58 4.81
CA LEU A 459 -1.68 -10.06 4.13
C LEU A 459 -2.05 -11.33 3.39
N GLY A 460 -2.16 -11.21 2.07
CA GLY A 460 -2.65 -12.27 1.22
C GLY A 460 -1.57 -12.81 0.29
N GLY A 461 -1.79 -14.03 -0.20
CA GLY A 461 -1.03 -14.59 -1.31
C GLY A 461 -1.95 -15.10 -2.38
N THR A 462 -1.83 -14.51 -3.57
CA THR A 462 -2.40 -15.03 -4.80
C THR A 462 -1.29 -15.75 -5.55
N PRO A 463 -1.50 -16.99 -6.03
CA PRO A 463 -0.50 -17.71 -6.82
C PRO A 463 -0.01 -16.86 -7.99
N ASN A 464 1.26 -16.46 -7.94
CA ASN A 464 1.86 -15.57 -8.91
C ASN A 464 3.18 -16.11 -9.44
N ARG A 465 3.53 -15.74 -10.67
CA ARG A 465 4.83 -16.01 -11.29
C ARG A 465 5.44 -14.70 -11.76
N PHE A 466 6.71 -14.51 -11.47
CA PHE A 466 7.50 -13.36 -11.93
C PHE A 466 8.75 -13.90 -12.61
N PHE A 467 9.06 -13.36 -13.79
CA PHE A 467 10.33 -13.62 -14.47
C PHE A 467 10.68 -12.46 -15.40
N GLY A 468 11.98 -12.26 -15.62
CA GLY A 468 12.49 -11.34 -16.64
C GLY A 468 12.70 -12.07 -17.96
N VAL A 469 12.38 -11.42 -19.08
CA VAL A 469 12.63 -11.95 -20.44
C VAL A 469 14.01 -11.56 -20.94
N GLU A 470 14.97 -12.46 -20.74
CA GLU A 470 16.36 -12.22 -21.18
C GLU A 470 16.58 -12.56 -22.66
N SER A 471 15.85 -13.54 -23.19
CA SER A 471 15.92 -14.04 -24.58
C SER A 471 14.68 -14.84 -24.97
N ALA A 472 14.48 -15.10 -26.27
CA ALA A 472 13.37 -15.92 -26.77
C ALA A 472 13.34 -17.34 -26.17
N ILE A 473 14.51 -17.97 -26.00
CA ILE A 473 14.62 -19.32 -25.42
C ILE A 473 14.22 -19.30 -23.94
N ASN A 474 14.73 -18.32 -23.18
CA ASN A 474 14.37 -18.14 -21.77
C ASN A 474 12.86 -17.89 -21.61
N ALA A 475 12.30 -16.96 -22.40
CA ALA A 475 10.88 -16.66 -22.38
C ALA A 475 10.04 -17.91 -22.65
N LYS A 476 10.34 -18.66 -23.72
CA LYS A 476 9.60 -19.89 -24.07
C LYS A 476 9.63 -20.92 -22.94
N ALA A 477 10.76 -21.10 -22.27
CA ALA A 477 10.87 -22.01 -21.14
C ALA A 477 9.99 -21.60 -19.95
N HIS A 478 10.01 -20.30 -19.59
CA HIS A 478 9.16 -19.77 -18.52
C HIS A 478 7.66 -19.86 -18.85
N LEU A 479 7.27 -19.50 -20.08
CA LEU A 479 5.88 -19.57 -20.53
C LEU A 479 5.34 -21.02 -20.55
N THR A 480 6.15 -21.98 -20.99
CA THR A 480 5.79 -23.41 -20.93
C THR A 480 5.55 -23.88 -19.48
N LYS A 481 6.37 -23.39 -18.54
CA LYS A 481 6.19 -23.69 -17.11
C LYS A 481 4.92 -23.04 -16.55
N ILE A 482 4.58 -21.85 -17.02
CA ILE A 482 3.34 -21.16 -16.63
C ILE A 482 2.10 -21.90 -17.16
N ASP A 483 2.14 -22.37 -18.40
CA ASP A 483 1.00 -23.08 -19.00
C ASP A 483 0.77 -24.47 -18.37
N SER A 484 1.81 -25.10 -17.83
CA SER A 484 1.70 -26.35 -17.07
C SER A 484 1.28 -26.16 -15.60
N ASP A 485 1.18 -24.92 -15.13
CA ASP A 485 0.85 -24.57 -13.76
C ASP A 485 -0.62 -24.16 -13.63
N ALA A 486 -1.46 -25.11 -13.24
CA ALA A 486 -2.90 -24.89 -13.08
C ALA A 486 -3.25 -23.89 -11.96
N ASP A 487 -2.34 -23.64 -11.03
CA ASP A 487 -2.57 -22.75 -9.90
C ASP A 487 -2.21 -21.31 -10.21
N ALA A 488 -1.34 -21.05 -11.18
CA ALA A 488 -0.92 -19.71 -11.57
C ALA A 488 -2.13 -18.81 -11.91
N ALA A 489 -2.26 -17.71 -11.17
CA ALA A 489 -3.38 -16.77 -11.30
C ALA A 489 -2.92 -15.39 -11.78
N LEU A 490 -1.74 -14.95 -11.32
CA LEU A 490 -1.09 -13.71 -11.72
C LEU A 490 0.26 -14.03 -12.39
N VAL A 491 0.61 -13.32 -13.45
CA VAL A 491 1.93 -13.41 -14.07
C VAL A 491 2.47 -12.01 -14.30
N CYS A 492 3.75 -11.82 -14.00
CA CYS A 492 4.50 -10.62 -14.36
C CYS A 492 5.69 -10.99 -15.24
N ILE A 493 5.80 -10.33 -16.39
CA ILE A 493 6.82 -10.57 -17.42
C ILE A 493 7.64 -9.29 -17.59
N ASN A 494 8.80 -9.20 -16.93
CA ASN A 494 9.62 -8.00 -16.90
C ASN A 494 10.60 -7.95 -18.08
N ASP A 495 10.90 -6.76 -18.61
CA ASP A 495 11.73 -6.53 -19.80
C ASP A 495 13.25 -6.51 -19.51
N ASP A 496 13.79 -7.64 -19.04
CA ASP A 496 15.21 -7.78 -18.70
C ASP A 496 16.08 -8.23 -19.89
N LEU A 497 15.92 -7.57 -21.05
CA LEU A 497 16.59 -7.96 -22.29
C LEU A 497 18.11 -8.02 -22.13
N ALA A 498 18.71 -9.18 -22.40
CA ALA A 498 20.17 -9.36 -22.36
C ALA A 498 20.88 -8.81 -23.61
N SER A 499 20.13 -8.53 -24.69
CA SER A 499 20.64 -8.03 -25.96
C SER A 499 19.62 -7.10 -26.62
N THR A 500 20.14 -6.07 -27.31
CA THR A 500 19.35 -5.15 -28.16
C THR A 500 19.48 -5.49 -29.66
N ASP A 501 20.07 -6.64 -29.99
CA ASP A 501 20.16 -7.12 -31.37
C ASP A 501 18.75 -7.28 -31.99
N PRO A 502 18.44 -6.63 -33.12
CA PRO A 502 17.10 -6.64 -33.69
C PRO A 502 16.55 -8.03 -34.02
N ILE A 503 17.41 -8.98 -34.42
CA ILE A 503 16.99 -10.34 -34.76
C ILE A 503 16.57 -11.09 -33.49
N MET A 504 17.35 -10.94 -32.42
CA MET A 504 17.06 -11.54 -31.11
C MET A 504 15.79 -10.95 -30.48
N VAL A 505 15.61 -9.63 -30.61
CA VAL A 505 14.39 -8.94 -30.14
C VAL A 505 13.16 -9.39 -30.94
N ALA A 506 13.28 -9.52 -32.27
CA ALA A 506 12.18 -10.01 -33.11
C ALA A 506 11.77 -11.45 -32.77
N ALA A 507 12.74 -12.33 -32.50
CA ALA A 507 12.46 -13.70 -32.08
C ALA A 507 11.76 -13.76 -30.71
N LEU A 508 12.09 -12.84 -29.79
CA LEU A 508 11.39 -12.75 -28.50
C LEU A 508 9.95 -12.20 -28.67
N ASP A 509 9.76 -11.18 -29.51
CA ASP A 509 8.43 -10.65 -29.82
C ASP A 509 7.52 -11.75 -30.38
N GLU A 510 8.03 -12.58 -31.29
CA GLU A 510 7.29 -13.72 -31.85
C GLU A 510 6.83 -14.69 -30.75
N VAL A 511 7.73 -15.10 -29.85
CA VAL A 511 7.40 -16.01 -28.73
C VAL A 511 6.32 -15.42 -27.81
N LEU A 512 6.45 -14.14 -27.44
CA LEU A 512 5.48 -13.47 -26.56
C LEU A 512 4.12 -13.32 -27.24
N ARG A 513 4.13 -12.90 -28.52
CA ARG A 513 2.93 -12.73 -29.34
C ARG A 513 2.18 -14.04 -29.51
N GLU A 514 2.87 -15.13 -29.85
CA GLU A 514 2.28 -16.46 -29.98
C GLU A 514 1.59 -16.89 -28.68
N TRP A 515 2.27 -16.72 -27.54
CA TRP A 515 1.70 -17.08 -26.25
C TRP A 515 0.48 -16.23 -25.88
N MET A 516 0.55 -14.90 -26.06
CA MET A 516 -0.57 -14.01 -25.77
C MET A 516 -1.79 -14.31 -26.65
N VAL A 517 -1.59 -14.54 -27.95
CA VAL A 517 -2.68 -14.90 -28.89
C VAL A 517 -3.29 -16.26 -28.53
N SER A 518 -2.47 -17.22 -28.11
CA SER A 518 -2.95 -18.53 -27.65
C SER A 518 -3.83 -18.40 -26.39
N ARG A 519 -3.46 -17.52 -25.45
CA ARG A 519 -4.14 -17.37 -24.16
C ARG A 519 -5.39 -16.48 -24.25
N TRP A 520 -5.33 -15.41 -25.05
CA TRP A 520 -6.40 -14.43 -25.25
C TRP A 520 -6.66 -14.23 -26.76
N PRO A 521 -7.26 -15.24 -27.44
CA PRO A 521 -7.49 -15.18 -28.89
C PRO A 521 -8.56 -14.14 -29.29
N ASP A 522 -9.47 -13.83 -28.37
CA ASP A 522 -10.58 -12.90 -28.59
C ASP A 522 -10.14 -11.46 -28.33
N LYS A 523 -9.92 -10.70 -29.41
CA LYS A 523 -9.66 -9.26 -29.34
C LYS A 523 -10.95 -8.47 -29.15
N LEU A 524 -10.93 -7.48 -28.26
CA LEU A 524 -11.95 -6.44 -28.15
C LEU A 524 -12.03 -5.61 -29.44
N GLU A 525 -13.16 -4.94 -29.74
CA GLU A 525 -13.22 -4.14 -30.96
C GLU A 525 -12.31 -2.92 -30.89
N ILE A 526 -12.08 -2.40 -29.68
CA ILE A 526 -11.09 -1.35 -29.43
C ILE A 526 -9.65 -1.77 -29.77
N GLU A 527 -9.34 -3.06 -29.86
CA GLU A 527 -7.98 -3.56 -30.18
C GLU A 527 -7.76 -3.82 -31.68
N ARG A 528 -8.80 -3.60 -32.52
CA ARG A 528 -8.80 -3.95 -33.95
C ARG A 528 -8.45 -2.76 -34.85
N PHE A 529 -7.68 -1.80 -34.34
CA PHE A 529 -7.30 -0.60 -35.09
C PHE A 529 -6.31 -0.93 -36.21
N ASN A 530 -6.68 -0.63 -37.47
CA ASN A 530 -5.86 -0.83 -38.68
C ASN A 530 -5.54 0.51 -39.39
N GLY A 531 -5.69 1.67 -38.72
CA GLY A 531 -5.55 3.00 -39.32
C GLY A 531 -4.40 3.83 -38.78
N THR A 532 -4.34 5.12 -39.16
CA THR A 532 -3.53 6.16 -38.53
C THR A 532 -4.44 7.22 -37.92
N TYR A 533 -4.11 7.73 -36.72
CA TYR A 533 -4.82 8.87 -36.15
C TYR A 533 -4.28 10.18 -36.73
N SER A 534 -5.19 10.98 -37.29
CA SER A 534 -4.98 12.40 -37.54
C SER A 534 -6.24 13.13 -37.06
N GLY A 535 -6.20 13.69 -35.86
CA GLY A 535 -7.33 14.44 -35.30
C GLY A 535 -7.00 15.05 -33.94
N GLU A 536 -7.36 16.33 -33.79
CA GLU A 536 -7.22 17.09 -32.55
C GLU A 536 -8.28 16.68 -31.53
N TRP A 537 -7.86 16.52 -30.28
CA TRP A 537 -8.75 16.25 -29.15
C TRP A 537 -8.73 17.43 -28.19
N ARG A 538 -9.80 18.23 -28.19
CA ARG A 538 -10.03 19.28 -27.19
C ARG A 538 -10.93 18.74 -26.09
N LYS A 539 -10.39 18.56 -24.88
CA LYS A 539 -11.16 18.24 -23.68
C LYS A 539 -11.40 19.53 -22.91
N ARG A 540 -12.65 20.02 -22.86
CA ARG A 540 -13.02 21.12 -21.96
C ARG A 540 -12.90 20.64 -20.51
N ARG A 541 -12.18 21.38 -19.68
CA ARG A 541 -12.18 21.18 -18.22
C ARG A 541 -13.61 21.38 -17.68
N GLN A 542 -14.05 20.49 -16.79
CA GLN A 542 -15.10 20.77 -15.80
C GLN A 542 -14.44 20.94 -14.44
#